data_AF-U9URN9-F1
#
_entry.id   AF-U9URN9-F1
#
_cell.length_a   1.000
_cell.length_b   1.000
_cell.length_c   1.000
_cell.angle_alpha   90.00
_cell.angle_beta   90.00
_cell.angle_gamma   90.00
#
_symmetry.space_group_name_H-M   'P 1'
#
loop_
_entity.id
_entity.type
_entity.pdbx_description
1 polymer ?
#
loop_
_entity_poly.entity_id
_entity_poly.type
_entity_poly.pdbx_seq_one_letter_code
_entity_poly.pdbx_strand_id
1 'polypeptide(L)'
;DLPELIYGVLKYLQNDYSTLHSCILVNRLWCRIAIPLLWEDPFSIPIKNYNFIIIYSHNSNSDFKTKLIEYKIIENNSLPPDTLFNYPSFLKYLRINKKFVYSVQNWVENSIRTSNPGNLSRLSDFKKK
;
A
#
# COMPACT_ATOMS: atom_id res chain seq x y z
N ASP A 1 -29.72 -5.52 -9.86
CA ASP A 1 -28.73 -5.69 -8.78
C ASP A 1 -28.98 -4.70 -7.66
N LEU A 2 -28.84 -5.13 -6.39
CA LEU A 2 -28.92 -4.25 -5.23
C LEU A 2 -27.51 -4.07 -4.64
N PRO A 3 -26.78 -2.99 -4.99
CA PRO A 3 -25.42 -2.74 -4.47
C PRO A 3 -25.36 -2.69 -2.94
N GLU A 4 -26.45 -2.30 -2.28
CA GLU A 4 -26.59 -2.23 -0.83
C GLU A 4 -26.49 -3.61 -0.17
N LEU A 5 -27.08 -4.65 -0.77
CA LEU A 5 -26.96 -6.02 -0.26
C LEU A 5 -25.54 -6.55 -0.40
N ILE A 6 -24.91 -6.29 -1.55
CA ILE A 6 -23.51 -6.68 -1.80
C ILE A 6 -22.60 -5.97 -0.80
N TYR A 7 -22.81 -4.67 -0.57
CA TYR A 7 -22.08 -3.93 0.45
C TYR A 7 -22.27 -4.53 1.85
N GLY A 8 -23.49 -4.90 2.22
CA GLY A 8 -23.78 -5.58 3.49
C GLY A 8 -22.97 -6.88 3.67
N VAL A 9 -22.97 -7.73 2.64
CA VAL A 9 -22.20 -8.99 2.63
C VAL A 9 -20.70 -8.71 2.71
N LEU A 10 -20.17 -7.82 1.87
CA LEU A 10 -18.74 -7.50 1.83
C LEU A 10 -18.25 -6.83 3.12
N LYS A 11 -19.09 -6.01 3.76
CA LYS A 11 -18.77 -5.37 5.04
C LYS A 11 -18.65 -6.40 6.16
N TYR A 12 -19.44 -7.47 6.14
CA TYR A 12 -19.27 -8.58 7.09
C TYR A 12 -17.88 -9.24 6.95
N LEU A 13 -17.32 -9.21 5.73
CA LEU A 13 -16.01 -9.74 5.39
C LEU A 13 -14.85 -8.74 5.58
N GLN A 14 -15.09 -7.54 6.14
CA GLN A 14 -14.10 -6.44 6.16
C GLN A 14 -12.75 -6.78 6.80
N ASN A 15 -12.71 -7.75 7.72
CA ASN A 15 -11.50 -8.20 8.40
C ASN A 15 -10.89 -9.48 7.77
N ASP A 16 -11.60 -10.12 6.83
CA ASP A 16 -11.12 -11.26 6.07
C ASP A 16 -10.58 -10.78 4.72
N TYR A 17 -9.34 -10.29 4.76
CA TYR A 17 -8.65 -9.75 3.59
C TYR A 17 -8.49 -10.77 2.46
N SER A 18 -8.35 -12.06 2.77
CA SER A 18 -8.20 -13.11 1.75
C SER A 18 -9.50 -13.30 0.97
N THR A 19 -10.62 -13.34 1.69
CA THR A 19 -11.94 -13.45 1.07
C THR A 19 -12.29 -12.17 0.32
N LEU A 20 -12.05 -10.99 0.89
CA LEU A 20 -12.26 -9.71 0.19
C LEU A 20 -11.40 -9.59 -1.08
N HIS A 21 -10.16 -10.07 -1.06
CA HIS A 21 -9.31 -10.11 -2.26
C HIS A 21 -9.94 -10.99 -3.35
N SER A 22 -10.48 -12.14 -2.97
CA SER A 22 -11.21 -13.02 -3.89
C SER A 22 -12.47 -12.34 -4.46
N CYS A 23 -13.19 -11.57 -3.62
CA CYS A 23 -14.36 -10.80 -4.03
C CYS A 23 -14.06 -9.74 -5.11
N ILE A 24 -12.88 -9.11 -5.10
CA ILE A 24 -12.49 -8.16 -6.15
C ILE A 24 -12.52 -8.81 -7.54
N LEU A 25 -12.20 -10.09 -7.62
CA LEU A 25 -12.03 -10.81 -8.89
C LEU A 25 -13.36 -11.34 -9.47
N VAL A 26 -14.46 -11.25 -8.72
CA VAL A 26 -15.76 -11.80 -9.13
C VAL A 26 -16.34 -11.04 -10.32
N ASN A 27 -16.52 -9.73 -10.20
CA ASN A 27 -16.98 -8.85 -11.29
C ASN A 27 -16.71 -7.37 -10.97
N ARG A 28 -17.02 -6.47 -11.91
CA ARG A 28 -16.80 -5.01 -11.77
C ARG A 28 -17.55 -4.39 -10.58
N LEU A 29 -18.73 -4.87 -10.24
CA LEU A 29 -19.53 -4.34 -9.13
C LEU A 29 -18.91 -4.72 -7.78
N TRP A 30 -18.56 -5.99 -7.60
CA TRP A 30 -17.91 -6.48 -6.40
C TRP A 30 -16.53 -5.83 -6.21
N CYS A 31 -15.76 -5.70 -7.30
CA CYS A 31 -14.49 -4.96 -7.32
C CYS A 31 -14.64 -3.53 -6.78
N ARG A 32 -15.60 -2.75 -7.29
CA ARG A 32 -15.83 -1.37 -6.88
C ARG A 32 -16.19 -1.21 -5.41
N ILE A 33 -16.85 -2.20 -4.81
CA ILE A 33 -17.28 -2.15 -3.41
C ILE A 33 -16.20 -2.72 -2.47
N ALA A 34 -15.52 -3.80 -2.87
CA ALA A 34 -14.49 -4.45 -2.06
C ALA A 34 -13.20 -3.63 -1.96
N ILE A 35 -12.82 -2.90 -3.02
CA ILE A 35 -11.58 -2.10 -3.04
C ILE A 35 -11.56 -1.05 -1.91
N PRO A 36 -12.59 -0.19 -1.73
CA PRO A 36 -12.61 0.73 -0.61
C PRO A 36 -12.45 0.04 0.74
N LEU A 37 -13.13 -1.10 0.97
CA LEU A 37 -13.07 -1.86 2.22
C LEU A 37 -11.66 -2.41 2.51
N LEU A 38 -10.98 -2.92 1.49
CA LEU A 38 -9.61 -3.43 1.61
C LEU A 38 -8.59 -2.32 1.90
N TRP A 39 -8.83 -1.12 1.39
CA TRP A 39 -7.90 0.01 1.48
C TRP A 39 -8.20 0.95 2.67
N GLU A 40 -9.15 0.59 3.55
CA GLU A 40 -9.42 1.37 4.77
C GLU A 40 -8.25 1.35 5.77
N ASP A 41 -7.55 0.22 5.88
CA ASP A 41 -6.37 0.02 6.73
C ASP A 41 -5.36 -0.97 6.09
N PRO A 42 -4.61 -0.55 5.06
CA PRO A 42 -3.71 -1.43 4.31
C PRO A 42 -2.49 -1.89 5.12
N PHE A 43 -2.14 -1.19 6.20
CA PHE A 43 -0.98 -1.49 7.03
C PHE A 43 -1.25 -2.57 8.09
N SER A 44 -2.53 -2.83 8.39
CA SER A 44 -2.94 -3.94 9.26
C SER A 44 -2.87 -5.29 8.55
N ILE A 45 -2.76 -5.31 7.23
CA ILE A 45 -2.71 -6.54 6.43
C ILE A 45 -1.27 -7.07 6.38
N PRO A 46 -1.01 -8.33 6.76
CA PRO A 46 0.31 -8.94 6.69
C PRO A 46 0.66 -9.34 5.24
N ILE A 47 0.66 -8.38 4.30
CA ILE A 47 1.02 -8.62 2.90
C ILE A 47 2.51 -8.32 2.72
N LYS A 48 3.20 -9.16 1.93
CA LYS A 48 4.58 -8.92 1.49
C LYS A 48 4.70 -7.86 0.38
N ASN A 49 3.58 -7.43 -0.20
CA ASN A 49 3.55 -6.49 -1.30
C ASN A 49 3.31 -5.08 -0.76
N TYR A 50 4.38 -4.30 -0.73
CA TYR A 50 4.42 -2.94 -0.18
C TYR A 50 4.12 -1.86 -1.23
N ASN A 51 3.59 -2.22 -2.40
CA ASN A 51 3.25 -1.27 -3.47
C ASN A 51 2.27 -0.18 -3.02
N PHE A 52 1.47 -0.44 -1.98
CA PHE A 52 0.63 0.59 -1.36
C PHE A 52 1.45 1.77 -0.81
N ILE A 53 2.65 1.55 -0.28
CA ILE A 53 3.53 2.62 0.22
C ILE A 53 3.91 3.58 -0.91
N ILE A 54 4.19 3.03 -2.10
CA ILE A 54 4.49 3.81 -3.31
C ILE A 54 3.27 4.63 -3.73
N ILE A 55 2.08 4.03 -3.73
CA ILE A 55 0.81 4.69 -4.10
C ILE A 55 0.49 5.86 -3.16
N TYR A 56 0.68 5.68 -1.84
CA TYR A 56 0.48 6.75 -0.86
C TYR A 56 1.56 7.84 -0.95
N SER A 57 2.83 7.45 -1.08
CA SER A 57 3.94 8.40 -1.22
C SER A 57 3.77 9.27 -2.47
N HIS A 58 3.23 8.73 -3.57
CA HIS A 58 3.06 9.47 -4.80
C HIS A 58 2.05 10.61 -4.68
N ASN A 59 0.91 10.33 -4.04
CA ASN A 59 -0.16 11.31 -3.85
C ASN A 59 0.17 12.39 -2.81
N SER A 60 1.29 12.23 -2.10
CA SER A 60 1.83 13.26 -1.22
C SER A 60 2.91 14.07 -1.95
N ASN A 61 2.76 15.40 -2.04
CA ASN A 61 3.83 16.31 -2.48
C ASN A 61 4.86 16.54 -1.34
N SER A 62 5.33 15.45 -0.74
CA SER A 62 6.11 15.50 0.49
C SER A 62 7.61 15.32 0.24
N ASP A 63 8.43 15.92 1.11
CA ASP A 63 9.87 15.65 1.25
C ASP A 63 10.19 14.15 1.33
N PHE A 64 9.24 13.33 1.78
CA PHE A 64 9.37 11.88 1.84
C PHE A 64 9.54 11.27 0.44
N LYS A 65 8.75 11.70 -0.55
CA LYS A 65 8.88 11.25 -1.95
C LYS A 65 10.26 11.60 -2.50
N THR A 66 10.73 12.83 -2.27
CA THR A 66 12.06 13.30 -2.70
C THR A 66 13.18 12.46 -2.11
N LYS A 67 13.13 12.17 -0.81
CA LYS A 67 14.11 11.30 -0.13
C LYS A 67 14.10 9.87 -0.69
N LEU A 68 12.92 9.31 -0.98
CA LEU A 68 12.82 7.96 -1.55
C LEU A 68 13.47 7.86 -2.95
N ILE A 69 13.34 8.92 -3.76
CA ILE A 69 14.02 9.04 -5.06
C ILE A 69 15.53 9.21 -4.87
N GLU A 70 15.95 10.10 -3.96
CA GLU A 70 17.36 10.35 -3.63
C GLU A 70 18.08 9.06 -3.20
N TYR A 71 17.44 8.26 -2.35
CA TYR A 71 17.95 6.97 -1.92
C TYR A 71 17.81 5.85 -2.97
N LYS A 72 17.26 6.14 -4.16
CA LYS A 72 16.98 5.17 -5.23
C LYS A 72 16.14 3.97 -4.77
N ILE A 73 15.24 4.22 -3.82
CA ILE A 73 14.25 3.24 -3.33
C ILE A 73 13.10 3.15 -4.34
N ILE A 74 12.76 4.27 -4.97
CA ILE A 74 11.74 4.41 -6.02
C ILE A 74 12.40 5.13 -7.21
N GLU A 75 12.13 4.70 -8.44
CA GLU A 75 12.57 5.46 -9.63
C GLU A 75 11.59 6.61 -9.91
N ASN A 76 12.08 7.73 -10.45
CA ASN A 76 11.23 8.87 -10.84
C ASN A 76 10.07 8.48 -11.77
N ASN A 77 10.20 7.37 -12.51
CA ASN A 77 9.22 6.85 -13.46
C ASN A 77 8.55 5.55 -13.01
N SER A 78 8.81 5.01 -11.80
CA SER A 78 8.24 3.72 -11.36
C SER A 78 6.76 3.80 -10.94
N LEU A 79 6.02 4.71 -11.55
CA LEU A 79 4.63 4.98 -11.22
C LEU A 79 3.71 4.14 -12.08
N PRO A 80 2.62 3.57 -11.52
CA PRO A 80 1.48 3.22 -12.34
C PRO A 80 0.88 4.53 -12.85
N PRO A 81 0.87 4.80 -14.17
CA PRO A 81 0.06 5.87 -14.71
C PRO A 81 -1.41 5.54 -14.41
N ASP A 82 -2.16 6.52 -13.93
CA ASP A 82 -3.61 6.47 -13.73
C ASP A 82 -4.12 5.20 -13.02
N THR A 83 -3.93 5.14 -11.71
CA THR A 83 -4.57 4.08 -10.91
C THR A 83 -6.08 4.12 -11.12
N LEU A 84 -6.67 2.96 -11.44
CA LEU A 84 -8.11 2.81 -11.70
C LEU A 84 -8.99 3.36 -10.55
N PHE A 85 -8.44 3.39 -9.34
CA PHE A 85 -9.08 3.91 -8.15
C PHE A 85 -8.21 4.97 -7.47
N ASN A 86 -8.87 5.95 -6.84
CA ASN A 86 -8.21 6.88 -5.93
C ASN A 86 -7.97 6.20 -4.56
N TYR A 87 -7.05 5.24 -4.52
CA TYR A 87 -6.68 4.52 -3.31
C TYR A 87 -6.36 5.40 -2.09
N PRO A 88 -5.67 6.55 -2.22
CA PRO A 88 -5.46 7.48 -1.10
C PRO A 88 -6.75 7.90 -0.41
N SER A 89 -7.80 8.17 -1.17
CA SER A 89 -9.09 8.62 -0.63
C SER A 89 -9.82 7.56 0.20
N PHE A 90 -9.43 6.29 0.09
CA PHE A 90 -10.05 5.19 0.84
C PHE A 90 -9.39 4.93 2.19
N LEU A 91 -8.23 5.52 2.47
CA LEU A 91 -7.55 5.36 3.74
C LEU A 91 -8.37 5.98 4.87
N LYS A 92 -8.90 5.15 5.77
CA LYS A 92 -9.62 5.60 6.96
C LYS A 92 -8.77 5.57 8.22
N TYR A 93 -7.87 4.59 8.31
CA TYR A 93 -7.05 4.37 9.49
C TYR A 93 -5.58 4.31 9.11
N LEU A 94 -4.83 5.34 9.52
CA LEU A 94 -3.37 5.32 9.50
C LEU A 94 -2.85 5.10 10.92
N ARG A 95 -2.80 3.84 11.35
CA ARG A 95 -2.28 3.49 12.68
C ARG A 95 -0.76 3.37 12.62
N ILE A 96 -0.05 4.41 13.07
CA ILE A 96 1.41 4.41 13.22
C ILE A 96 1.78 3.53 14.42
N ASN A 97 1.70 2.22 14.24
CA ASN A 97 2.01 1.22 15.24
C ASN A 97 3.27 0.43 14.83
N LYS A 98 3.69 -0.53 15.67
CA LYS A 98 4.86 -1.37 15.38
C LYS A 98 4.75 -2.11 14.03
N LYS A 99 3.54 -2.50 13.61
CA LYS A 99 3.32 -3.17 12.32
C LYS A 99 3.55 -2.22 11.14
N PHE A 100 3.06 -0.98 11.24
CA PHE A 100 3.33 0.07 10.25
C PHE A 100 4.83 0.29 10.08
N VAL A 101 5.55 0.54 11.18
CA VAL A 101 7.00 0.77 11.16
C VAL A 101 7.74 -0.43 10.57
N TYR A 102 7.37 -1.64 11.00
CA TYR A 102 7.96 -2.88 10.48
C TYR A 102 7.72 -3.06 8.97
N SER A 103 6.51 -2.79 8.48
CA SER A 103 6.17 -2.88 7.06
C SER A 103 6.96 -1.88 6.22
N VAL A 104 7.12 -0.64 6.69
CA VAL A 104 7.95 0.37 6.01
C VAL A 104 9.42 -0.04 6.01
N GLN A 105 9.95 -0.53 7.13
CA GLN A 105 11.33 -1.00 7.23
C GLN A 105 11.59 -2.17 6.28
N ASN A 106 10.74 -3.20 6.27
CA ASN A 106 10.87 -4.34 5.36
C ASN A 106 10.79 -3.91 3.90
N TRP A 107 9.91 -2.98 3.56
CA TRP A 107 9.83 -2.45 2.21
C TRP A 107 11.12 -1.77 1.79
N VAL A 108 11.64 -0.85 2.61
CA VAL A 108 12.91 -0.15 2.33
C VAL A 108 14.06 -1.14 2.17
N GLU A 109 14.16 -2.13 3.06
CA GLU A 109 15.18 -3.18 3.00
C GLU A 109 15.08 -4.01 1.71
N ASN A 110 13.88 -4.43 1.32
CA ASN A 110 13.65 -5.18 0.10
C ASN A 110 13.98 -4.35 -1.15
N SER A 111 13.54 -3.10 -1.20
CA SER A 111 13.81 -2.19 -2.32
C SER A 111 15.32 -1.95 -2.50
N ILE A 112 16.07 -1.76 -1.40
CA ILE A 112 17.53 -1.58 -1.47
C ILE A 112 18.23 -2.86 -1.97
N ARG A 113 17.79 -4.03 -1.51
CA ARG A 113 18.35 -5.32 -1.97
C ARG A 113 18.14 -5.52 -3.48
N THR A 114 16.99 -5.11 -4.01
CA THR A 114 16.68 -5.24 -5.44
C THR A 114 17.39 -4.20 -6.30
N SER A 115 17.75 -3.03 -5.77
CA SER A 115 18.37 -1.93 -6.54
C SER A 115 19.90 -2.06 -6.73
N ASN A 116 20.60 -2.84 -5.91
CA ASN A 116 21.98 -3.40 -6.09
C ASN A 116 22.60 -3.73 -4.70
N PRO A 117 23.35 -4.84 -4.55
CA PRO A 117 23.92 -5.27 -3.26
C PRO A 117 24.97 -4.32 -2.65
N GLY A 118 25.60 -3.44 -3.43
CA GLY A 118 26.58 -2.46 -2.94
C GLY A 118 26.01 -1.30 -2.11
N ASN A 119 24.69 -1.18 -2.00
CA ASN A 119 24.02 -0.06 -1.30
C ASN A 119 23.76 -0.31 0.20
N LEU A 120 24.31 -1.37 0.79
CA LEU A 120 24.07 -1.76 2.19
C LEU A 120 24.48 -0.67 3.21
N SER A 121 25.48 0.17 2.87
CA SER A 121 25.92 1.30 3.67
C SER A 121 24.87 2.41 3.82
N ARG A 122 23.90 2.51 2.90
CA ARG A 122 22.83 3.53 2.95
C ARG A 122 21.72 3.16 3.94
N LEU A 123 21.54 1.87 4.22
CA LEU A 123 20.52 1.38 5.15
C LEU A 123 20.83 1.82 6.60
N SER A 124 22.11 1.86 6.98
CA SER A 124 22.53 2.31 8.30
C SER A 124 22.27 3.80 8.54
N ASP A 125 22.28 4.63 7.51
CA ASP A 125 22.02 6.07 7.63
C ASP A 125 20.52 6.37 7.71
N PHE A 126 19.69 5.61 6.98
CA PHE A 126 18.23 5.72 7.09
C PHE A 126 17.71 5.26 8.46
N LYS A 127 18.35 4.26 9.08
CA LYS A 127 17.99 3.77 10.42
C LYS A 127 18.43 4.70 11.58
N LYS A 128 19.34 5.65 11.33
CA LYS A 128 19.87 6.57 12.35
C LYS A 128 19.07 7.88 12.48
N LYS A 129 18.15 8.16 11.56
CA LYS A 129 17.34 9.37 11.49
C LYS A 129 15.91 9.09 11.92
#